data_AF-A0A1W9TAD1-F1
#
_entry.id   AF-A0A1W9TAD1-F1
#
_cell.length_a   1.000
_cell.length_b   1.000
_cell.length_c   1.000
_cell.angle_alpha   90.00
_cell.angle_beta   90.00
_cell.angle_gamma   90.00
#
_symmetry.space_group_name_H-M   'P 1'
#
loop_
_entity.id
_entity.type
_entity.pdbx_description
1 polymer ?
#
loop_
_entity_poly.entity_id
_entity_poly.type
_entity_poly.pdbx_seq_one_letter_code
_entity_poly.pdbx_strand_id
1 'polypeptide(L)'
;MHAQTPAWIKYEKRATMFPDNKYILGFSSEINYNNTDLNELVDRCKENAKNGLTESVKVSIKSITVSGINSVNTGIDQETYEYVKQSSVSFSNLDIAGLTTESWYDKRKKTAYAITYAKRIDVINFYKQKILSGIKKLDAKKLFAENMFKSDMQQKAIQSYFECLTIFRQVEEAQSILVALGKSDDISLKKDKTIQLKSAVDQGINKLNNSSKNSISDAAYFIANGLKMQFKKLEGKVKLSSFGYQDTKMGSPFSKRLNMALEQKLVSVTDLNIHNQDYATENKSQSSIDYIITGTYWDDNDYLKIIVVLRDFKTGKAVASIETKLAKLFCEKNKISFLPENFIVANTKRKNFTENEIIGGNLKLDIWTNKGTDNLLFTENDTLKLYLRVNKACYIRFIYYLADGAKVLLLDDYYIGTDKVNKVYQIPDEFVCAEPYGAEVLQVNAQTEKFEPVNTKMQYGYKFITDNIEDVIKKTRGFKKTTGEIMKAENRLVITTMSNFDTW
;
A
#
# COMPACT_ATOMS: atom_id res chain seq x y z
N MET A 1 -13.68 38.27 -18.63
CA MET A 1 -14.66 37.18 -18.85
C MET A 1 -14.83 36.39 -17.57
N HIS A 2 -15.99 36.47 -16.92
CA HIS A 2 -16.30 35.65 -15.75
C HIS A 2 -16.66 34.24 -16.25
N ALA A 3 -15.73 33.30 -16.18
CA ALA A 3 -16.02 31.90 -16.49
C ALA A 3 -17.15 31.40 -15.58
N GLN A 4 -18.25 30.96 -16.18
CA GLN A 4 -19.42 30.41 -15.48
C GLN A 4 -18.97 29.30 -14.53
N THR A 5 -19.48 29.30 -13.29
CA THR A 5 -19.15 28.28 -12.28
C THR A 5 -19.48 26.89 -12.83
N PRO A 6 -18.49 25.98 -12.92
CA PRO A 6 -18.72 24.64 -13.44
C PRO A 6 -19.75 23.86 -12.63
N ALA A 7 -20.63 23.13 -13.33
CA ALA A 7 -21.70 22.37 -12.69
C ALA A 7 -21.16 21.27 -11.75
N TRP A 8 -20.01 20.69 -12.06
CA TRP A 8 -19.39 19.59 -11.30
C TRP A 8 -18.91 19.97 -9.89
N ILE A 9 -18.95 21.25 -9.52
CA ILE A 9 -18.62 21.69 -8.17
C ILE A 9 -19.69 21.22 -7.17
N LYS A 10 -20.96 21.23 -7.57
CA LYS A 10 -22.07 20.75 -6.73
C LYS A 10 -22.14 19.23 -6.75
N TYR A 11 -22.26 18.60 -5.59
CA TYR A 11 -22.27 17.13 -5.46
C TYR A 11 -23.34 16.47 -6.35
N GLU A 12 -24.59 16.90 -6.25
CA GLU A 12 -25.71 16.33 -7.04
C GLU A 12 -25.47 16.40 -8.55
N LYS A 13 -24.96 17.54 -9.03
CA LYS A 13 -24.62 17.74 -10.44
C LYS A 13 -23.43 16.90 -10.85
N ARG A 14 -22.40 16.81 -10.00
CA ARG A 14 -21.22 15.95 -10.22
C ARG A 14 -21.62 14.48 -10.34
N ALA A 15 -22.45 13.97 -9.43
CA ALA A 15 -22.94 12.60 -9.45
C ALA A 15 -23.77 12.30 -10.72
N THR A 16 -24.52 13.29 -11.22
CA THR A 16 -25.27 13.18 -12.48
C THR A 16 -24.34 13.19 -13.70
N MET A 17 -23.32 14.04 -13.71
CA MET A 17 -22.36 14.18 -14.82
C MET A 17 -21.40 12.99 -14.91
N PHE A 18 -21.00 12.45 -13.77
CA PHE A 18 -20.01 11.38 -13.64
C PHE A 18 -20.59 10.23 -12.80
N PRO A 19 -21.58 9.48 -13.32
CA PRO A 19 -22.19 8.39 -12.58
C PRO A 19 -21.16 7.27 -12.33
N ASP A 20 -21.15 6.75 -11.11
CA ASP A 20 -20.14 5.80 -10.61
C ASP A 20 -20.04 4.51 -11.43
N ASN A 21 -21.10 4.12 -12.12
CA ASN A 21 -21.11 2.94 -13.00
C ASN A 21 -20.40 3.16 -14.35
N LYS A 22 -20.17 4.42 -14.76
CA LYS A 22 -19.50 4.78 -16.03
C LYS A 22 -18.16 5.44 -15.83
N TYR A 23 -17.94 6.09 -14.67
CA TYR A 23 -16.73 6.84 -14.38
C TYR A 23 -16.05 6.34 -13.12
N ILE A 24 -14.74 6.55 -13.07
CA ILE A 24 -13.99 6.65 -11.83
C ILE A 24 -13.66 8.12 -11.61
N LEU A 25 -13.76 8.57 -10.36
CA LEU A 25 -13.79 9.98 -10.02
C LEU A 25 -12.98 10.23 -8.74
N GLY A 26 -12.22 11.31 -8.74
CA GLY A 26 -11.65 11.94 -7.56
C GLY A 26 -12.01 13.42 -7.55
N PHE A 27 -12.30 13.95 -6.37
CA PHE A 27 -12.64 15.34 -6.17
C PHE A 27 -11.82 15.93 -5.03
N SER A 28 -11.51 17.21 -5.13
CA SER A 28 -10.85 17.97 -4.06
C SER A 28 -11.30 19.42 -4.10
N SER A 29 -11.42 20.05 -2.94
CA SER A 29 -11.52 21.49 -2.85
C SER A 29 -10.77 22.03 -1.64
N GLU A 30 -10.20 23.21 -1.77
CA GLU A 30 -9.41 23.87 -0.74
C GLU A 30 -9.70 25.37 -0.69
N ILE A 31 -9.90 25.90 0.52
CA ILE A 31 -10.08 27.33 0.75
C ILE A 31 -8.71 27.97 0.96
N ASN A 32 -8.42 29.07 0.27
CA ASN A 32 -7.17 29.81 0.39
C ASN A 32 -7.17 30.69 1.65
N TYR A 33 -6.94 30.08 2.82
CA TYR A 33 -6.88 30.80 4.10
C TYR A 33 -5.64 31.68 4.22
N ASN A 34 -4.50 31.23 3.66
CA ASN A 34 -3.18 31.82 3.92
C ASN A 34 -2.64 32.68 2.77
N ASN A 35 -3.49 33.08 1.82
CA ASN A 35 -3.10 33.75 0.57
C ASN A 35 -1.93 33.04 -0.14
N THR A 36 -1.91 31.70 -0.09
CA THR A 36 -0.96 30.88 -0.85
C THR A 36 -1.09 31.18 -2.34
N ASP A 37 0.00 31.03 -3.08
CA ASP A 37 0.01 31.20 -4.52
C ASP A 37 -1.14 30.39 -5.17
N LEU A 38 -1.83 31.03 -6.11
CA LEU A 38 -3.03 30.46 -6.70
C LEU A 38 -2.71 29.21 -7.54
N ASN A 39 -1.56 29.18 -8.23
CA ASN A 39 -1.17 28.03 -9.03
C ASN A 39 -0.82 26.87 -8.12
N GLU A 40 -0.05 27.12 -7.05
CA GLU A 40 0.30 26.10 -6.04
C GLU A 40 -0.96 25.49 -5.40
N LEU A 41 -1.94 26.32 -5.02
CA LEU A 41 -3.21 25.88 -4.45
C LEU A 41 -4.01 25.01 -5.42
N VAL A 42 -4.09 25.43 -6.69
CA VAL A 42 -4.81 24.70 -7.74
C VAL A 42 -4.11 23.38 -8.02
N ASP A 43 -2.80 23.35 -8.13
CA ASP A 43 -2.02 22.14 -8.40
C ASP A 43 -2.11 21.14 -7.25
N ARG A 44 -2.07 21.61 -6.00
CA ARG A 44 -2.35 20.77 -4.82
C ARG A 44 -3.75 20.18 -4.85
N CYS A 45 -4.77 20.96 -5.27
CA CYS A 45 -6.12 20.43 -5.45
C CYS A 45 -6.18 19.33 -6.53
N LYS A 46 -5.51 19.53 -7.67
CA LYS A 46 -5.42 18.54 -8.75
C LYS A 46 -4.75 17.25 -8.28
N GLU A 47 -3.61 17.37 -7.59
CA GLU A 47 -2.89 16.22 -7.04
C GLU A 47 -3.77 15.47 -6.03
N ASN A 48 -4.42 16.20 -5.12
CA ASN A 48 -5.35 15.61 -4.17
C ASN A 48 -6.52 14.89 -4.86
N ALA A 49 -7.08 15.46 -5.93
CA ALA A 49 -8.15 14.81 -6.70
C ALA A 49 -7.66 13.51 -7.37
N LYS A 50 -6.48 13.54 -7.99
CA LYS A 50 -5.83 12.34 -8.55
C LYS A 50 -5.60 11.26 -7.47
N ASN A 51 -5.03 11.64 -6.33
CA ASN A 51 -4.74 10.73 -5.23
C ASN A 51 -6.01 10.10 -4.65
N GLY A 52 -7.10 10.87 -4.54
CA GLY A 52 -8.39 10.36 -4.08
C GLY A 52 -8.99 9.30 -5.02
N LEU A 53 -8.87 9.49 -6.34
CA LEU A 53 -9.28 8.50 -7.33
C LEU A 53 -8.44 7.22 -7.22
N THR A 54 -7.12 7.38 -7.17
CA THR A 54 -6.18 6.25 -7.02
C THR A 54 -6.45 5.45 -5.75
N GLU A 55 -6.70 6.11 -4.61
CA GLU A 55 -6.98 5.43 -3.34
C GLU A 55 -8.31 4.68 -3.40
N SER A 56 -9.34 5.22 -4.03
CA SER A 56 -10.61 4.51 -4.24
C SER A 56 -10.41 3.19 -5.00
N VAL A 57 -9.56 3.19 -6.03
CA VAL A 57 -9.22 1.95 -6.75
C VAL A 57 -8.41 1.00 -5.87
N LYS A 58 -7.44 1.50 -5.09
CA LYS A 58 -6.67 0.67 -4.14
C LYS A 58 -7.56 0.04 -3.08
N VAL A 59 -8.50 0.78 -2.50
CA VAL A 59 -9.44 0.23 -1.52
C VAL A 59 -10.38 -0.79 -2.18
N SER A 60 -10.78 -0.58 -3.43
CA SER A 60 -11.55 -1.58 -4.19
C SER A 60 -10.76 -2.88 -4.38
N ILE A 61 -9.47 -2.79 -4.73
CA ILE A 61 -8.58 -3.96 -4.80
C ILE A 61 -8.50 -4.66 -3.43
N LYS A 62 -8.19 -3.91 -2.36
CA LYS A 62 -8.09 -4.43 -0.99
C LYS A 62 -9.38 -5.12 -0.56
N SER A 63 -10.53 -4.46 -0.74
CA SER A 63 -11.85 -4.96 -0.38
C SER A 63 -12.16 -6.27 -1.10
N ILE A 64 -11.89 -6.35 -2.41
CA ILE A 64 -12.01 -7.61 -3.14
C ILE A 64 -11.12 -8.65 -2.45
N THR A 65 -9.80 -8.43 -2.37
CA THR A 65 -8.76 -9.34 -1.81
C THR A 65 -8.93 -9.76 -0.35
N VAL A 66 -9.86 -9.15 0.39
CA VAL A 66 -10.25 -9.55 1.75
C VAL A 66 -11.59 -10.29 1.73
N SER A 67 -12.52 -9.89 0.86
CA SER A 67 -13.90 -10.38 0.80
C SER A 67 -14.10 -11.66 -0.03
N GLY A 68 -13.13 -12.06 -0.86
CA GLY A 68 -13.22 -13.27 -1.69
C GLY A 68 -13.25 -14.60 -0.92
N ILE A 69 -13.31 -14.56 0.41
CA ILE A 69 -13.61 -15.70 1.27
C ILE A 69 -15.11 -16.06 1.25
N ASN A 70 -16.01 -15.15 0.82
CA ASN A 70 -17.46 -15.31 1.05
C ASN A 70 -18.41 -15.07 -0.15
N SER A 71 -17.98 -14.95 -1.42
CA SER A 71 -18.94 -14.63 -2.50
C SER A 71 -18.84 -15.47 -3.78
N VAL A 72 -19.77 -16.43 -3.89
CA VAL A 72 -20.24 -17.06 -5.14
C VAL A 72 -21.00 -16.05 -6.03
N ASN A 73 -21.29 -14.84 -5.53
CA ASN A 73 -22.19 -13.87 -6.17
C ASN A 73 -21.52 -12.82 -7.08
N THR A 74 -20.19 -12.79 -7.22
CA THR A 74 -19.51 -11.77 -8.05
C THR A 74 -19.13 -12.26 -9.45
N GLY A 75 -19.38 -13.54 -9.79
CA GLY A 75 -18.95 -14.12 -11.06
C GLY A 75 -17.42 -14.17 -11.24
N ILE A 76 -16.66 -14.03 -10.15
CA ILE A 76 -15.20 -14.13 -10.10
C ILE A 76 -14.84 -15.52 -9.57
N ASP A 77 -14.00 -16.27 -10.28
CA ASP A 77 -13.55 -17.58 -9.82
C ASP A 77 -12.55 -17.47 -8.63
N GLN A 78 -12.58 -18.45 -7.72
CA GLN A 78 -11.77 -18.47 -6.50
C GLN A 78 -10.26 -18.51 -6.79
N GLU A 79 -9.85 -19.09 -7.91
CA GLU A 79 -8.45 -19.13 -8.30
C GLU A 79 -7.93 -17.77 -8.78
N THR A 80 -8.77 -17.00 -9.47
CA THR A 80 -8.51 -15.64 -9.92
C THR A 80 -8.37 -14.73 -8.72
N TYR A 81 -9.17 -14.96 -7.69
CA TYR A 81 -9.03 -14.29 -6.41
C TYR A 81 -7.66 -14.54 -5.77
N GLU A 82 -7.26 -15.79 -5.58
CA GLU A 82 -5.97 -16.11 -4.95
C GLU A 82 -4.79 -15.58 -5.77
N TYR A 83 -4.88 -15.66 -7.10
CA TYR A 83 -3.88 -15.09 -8.00
C TYR A 83 -3.76 -13.55 -7.87
N VAL A 84 -4.91 -12.85 -7.88
CA VAL A 84 -4.96 -11.38 -7.70
C VAL A 84 -4.50 -11.00 -6.29
N LYS A 85 -4.86 -11.77 -5.27
CA LYS A 85 -4.45 -11.55 -3.89
C LYS A 85 -2.93 -11.61 -3.75
N GLN A 86 -2.28 -12.63 -4.32
CA GLN A 86 -0.83 -12.78 -4.31
C GLN A 86 -0.09 -11.65 -5.06
N SER A 87 -0.70 -11.09 -6.11
CA SER A 87 -0.10 -10.03 -6.92
C SER A 87 -0.34 -8.62 -6.36
N SER A 88 -1.55 -8.37 -5.85
CA SER A 88 -2.08 -7.07 -5.41
C SER A 88 -1.28 -6.36 -4.30
N VAL A 89 -0.69 -7.14 -3.41
CA VAL A 89 -0.01 -6.67 -2.20
C VAL A 89 1.25 -5.86 -2.45
N SER A 90 1.77 -5.92 -3.68
CA SER A 90 2.98 -5.21 -4.07
C SER A 90 2.73 -3.80 -4.62
N PHE A 91 1.47 -3.34 -4.77
CA PHE A 91 1.10 -2.12 -5.51
C PHE A 91 0.92 -0.86 -4.64
N SER A 92 1.91 -0.56 -3.79
CA SER A 92 1.86 0.64 -2.90
C SER A 92 1.62 1.95 -3.65
N ASN A 93 2.08 2.09 -4.91
CA ASN A 93 1.97 3.30 -5.74
C ASN A 93 1.36 3.01 -7.13
N LEU A 94 0.04 2.91 -7.21
CA LEU A 94 -0.70 2.64 -8.44
C LEU A 94 -0.87 3.94 -9.26
N ASP A 95 -0.49 3.93 -10.54
CA ASP A 95 -0.71 5.04 -11.47
C ASP A 95 -1.76 4.66 -12.53
N ILE A 96 -2.86 5.42 -12.56
CA ILE A 96 -3.99 5.18 -13.46
C ILE A 96 -3.81 6.03 -14.72
N ALA A 97 -3.84 5.38 -15.88
CA ALA A 97 -3.73 6.07 -17.16
C ALA A 97 -5.08 6.64 -17.64
N GLY A 98 -5.01 7.64 -18.53
CA GLY A 98 -6.21 8.22 -19.16
C GLY A 98 -7.03 9.14 -18.26
N LEU A 99 -6.43 9.65 -17.18
CA LEU A 99 -7.09 10.59 -16.29
C LEU A 99 -7.19 11.97 -16.93
N THR A 100 -8.39 12.54 -16.90
CA THR A 100 -8.64 13.94 -17.24
C THR A 100 -8.78 14.73 -15.94
N THR A 101 -8.12 15.88 -15.84
CA THR A 101 -8.21 16.75 -14.67
C THR A 101 -8.70 18.13 -15.07
N GLU A 102 -9.76 18.59 -14.43
CA GLU A 102 -10.26 19.96 -14.54
C GLU A 102 -10.11 20.68 -13.20
N SER A 103 -9.94 21.99 -13.24
CA SER A 103 -9.83 22.82 -12.05
C SER A 103 -10.55 24.15 -12.22
N TRP A 104 -11.06 24.69 -11.12
CA TRP A 104 -11.70 26.01 -11.10
C TRP A 104 -11.42 26.71 -9.77
N TYR A 105 -11.33 28.04 -9.80
CA TYR A 105 -11.14 28.86 -8.61
C TYR A 105 -12.27 29.86 -8.43
N ASP A 106 -12.97 29.76 -7.30
CA ASP A 106 -13.96 30.74 -6.87
C ASP A 106 -13.26 31.94 -6.22
N LYS A 107 -13.18 33.07 -6.93
CA LYS A 107 -12.60 34.29 -6.36
C LYS A 107 -13.41 34.85 -5.18
N ARG A 108 -14.73 34.62 -5.13
CA ARG A 108 -15.60 35.15 -4.05
C ARG A 108 -15.44 34.33 -2.78
N LYS A 109 -15.41 33.00 -2.91
CA LYS A 109 -15.21 32.08 -1.78
C LYS A 109 -13.74 31.79 -1.49
N LYS A 110 -12.82 32.36 -2.28
CA LYS A 110 -11.38 32.04 -2.28
C LYS A 110 -11.11 30.53 -2.31
N THR A 111 -11.91 29.76 -3.03
CA THR A 111 -11.87 28.28 -2.98
C THR A 111 -11.40 27.72 -4.31
N ALA A 112 -10.33 26.92 -4.29
CA ALA A 112 -9.92 26.10 -5.42
C ALA A 112 -10.69 24.77 -5.41
N TYR A 113 -11.03 24.31 -6.60
CA TYR A 113 -11.70 23.04 -6.85
C TYR A 113 -10.93 22.30 -7.93
N ALA A 114 -10.82 20.99 -7.78
CA ALA A 114 -10.32 20.11 -8.82
C ALA A 114 -11.13 18.83 -8.86
N ILE A 115 -11.27 18.30 -10.07
CA ILE A 115 -11.93 17.04 -10.36
C ILE A 115 -11.02 16.26 -11.30
N THR A 116 -10.76 15.01 -10.97
CA THR A 116 -10.03 14.06 -11.81
C THR A 116 -10.95 12.91 -12.13
N TYR A 117 -11.11 12.57 -13.40
CA TYR A 117 -12.02 11.51 -13.82
C TYR A 117 -11.49 10.75 -15.02
N ALA A 118 -11.97 9.52 -15.18
CA ALA A 118 -11.80 8.74 -16.41
C ALA A 118 -13.04 7.88 -16.65
N LYS A 119 -13.37 7.65 -17.92
CA LYS A 119 -14.41 6.69 -18.28
C LYS A 119 -13.89 5.29 -17.96
N ARG A 120 -14.69 4.50 -17.23
CA ARG A 120 -14.34 3.12 -16.87
C ARG A 120 -13.97 2.29 -18.09
N ILE A 121 -14.71 2.45 -19.19
CA ILE A 121 -14.45 1.69 -20.43
C ILE A 121 -13.08 1.98 -21.03
N ASP A 122 -12.64 3.24 -20.99
CA ASP A 122 -11.33 3.64 -21.54
C ASP A 122 -10.19 3.08 -20.69
N VAL A 123 -10.36 3.15 -19.36
CA VAL A 123 -9.41 2.57 -18.40
C VAL A 123 -9.34 1.04 -18.58
N ILE A 124 -10.48 0.36 -18.70
CA ILE A 124 -10.54 -1.08 -18.97
C ILE A 124 -9.81 -1.42 -20.28
N ASN A 125 -10.09 -0.69 -21.36
CA ASN A 125 -9.45 -0.94 -22.66
C ASN A 125 -7.94 -0.72 -22.60
N PHE A 126 -7.49 0.34 -21.92
CA PHE A 126 -6.07 0.61 -21.71
C PHE A 126 -5.38 -0.57 -21.00
N TYR A 127 -5.92 -1.04 -19.88
CA TYR A 127 -5.29 -2.12 -19.13
C TYR A 127 -5.37 -3.48 -19.84
N LYS A 128 -6.43 -3.76 -20.61
CA LYS A 128 -6.48 -4.91 -21.52
C LYS A 128 -5.34 -4.88 -22.53
N GLN A 129 -5.09 -3.73 -23.16
CA GLN A 129 -3.97 -3.57 -24.10
C GLN A 129 -2.61 -3.66 -23.41
N LYS A 130 -2.49 -3.15 -22.18
CA LYS A 130 -1.28 -3.28 -21.36
C LYS A 130 -0.95 -4.74 -21.07
N ILE A 131 -1.95 -5.56 -20.72
CA ILE A 131 -1.81 -7.01 -20.52
C ILE A 131 -1.38 -7.69 -21.82
N LEU A 132 -2.07 -7.45 -22.93
CA LEU A 132 -1.75 -8.06 -24.22
C LEU A 132 -0.33 -7.71 -24.70
N SER A 133 0.07 -6.45 -24.56
CA SER A 133 1.44 -6.00 -24.87
C SER A 133 2.47 -6.66 -23.94
N GLY A 134 2.16 -6.76 -22.65
CA GLY A 134 3.00 -7.42 -21.65
C GLY A 134 3.23 -8.89 -21.98
N ILE A 135 2.18 -9.64 -22.31
CA ILE A 135 2.27 -11.05 -22.71
C ILE A 135 3.14 -11.22 -23.96
N LYS A 136 2.96 -10.39 -24.99
CA LYS A 136 3.81 -10.44 -26.19
C LYS A 136 5.29 -10.22 -25.85
N LYS A 137 5.60 -9.29 -24.94
CA LYS A 137 6.98 -9.04 -24.48
C LYS A 137 7.54 -10.22 -23.67
N LEU A 138 6.71 -10.83 -22.82
CA LEU A 138 7.07 -12.02 -22.04
C LEU A 138 7.41 -13.19 -22.95
N ASP A 139 6.57 -13.51 -23.94
CA ASP A 139 6.83 -14.57 -24.93
C ASP A 139 8.18 -14.31 -25.65
N ALA A 140 8.41 -13.08 -26.12
CA ALA A 140 9.66 -12.72 -26.81
C ALA A 140 10.90 -12.83 -25.93
N LYS A 141 10.85 -12.35 -24.68
CA LYS A 141 11.97 -12.41 -23.72
C LYS A 141 12.25 -13.83 -23.25
N LYS A 142 11.20 -14.64 -23.04
CA LYS A 142 11.31 -16.07 -22.75
C LYS A 142 12.03 -16.78 -23.90
N LEU A 143 11.58 -16.60 -25.14
CA LEU A 143 12.20 -17.24 -26.31
C LEU A 143 13.67 -16.81 -26.48
N PHE A 144 13.97 -15.53 -26.26
CA PHE A 144 15.34 -15.05 -26.25
C PHE A 144 16.19 -15.74 -25.17
N ALA A 145 15.66 -15.91 -23.96
CA ALA A 145 16.35 -16.60 -22.87
C ALA A 145 16.63 -18.07 -23.21
N GLU A 146 15.65 -18.78 -23.78
CA GLU A 146 15.79 -20.16 -24.24
C GLU A 146 16.87 -20.30 -25.33
N ASN A 147 16.92 -19.35 -26.27
CA ASN A 147 17.95 -19.35 -27.31
C ASN A 147 19.35 -19.06 -26.75
N MET A 148 19.48 -18.07 -25.86
CA MET A 148 20.75 -17.79 -25.18
C MET A 148 21.24 -18.99 -24.37
N PHE A 149 20.33 -19.72 -23.72
CA PHE A 149 20.67 -20.94 -22.99
C PHE A 149 21.20 -22.04 -23.90
N LYS A 150 20.56 -22.26 -25.07
CA LYS A 150 21.03 -23.22 -26.08
C LYS A 150 22.38 -22.84 -26.69
N SER A 151 22.70 -21.54 -26.75
CA SER A 151 23.99 -21.02 -27.21
C SER A 151 25.05 -20.90 -26.10
N ASP A 152 24.87 -21.58 -24.96
CA ASP A 152 25.75 -21.57 -23.79
C ASP A 152 26.04 -20.17 -23.19
N MET A 153 25.17 -19.20 -23.46
CA MET A 153 25.23 -17.85 -22.88
C MET A 153 24.39 -17.77 -21.60
N GLN A 154 24.73 -18.59 -20.60
CA GLN A 154 23.93 -18.77 -19.38
C GLN A 154 23.61 -17.46 -18.64
N GLN A 155 24.58 -16.55 -18.51
CA GLN A 155 24.38 -15.25 -17.85
C GLN A 155 23.35 -14.37 -18.56
N LYS A 156 23.36 -14.35 -19.90
CA LYS A 156 22.37 -13.59 -20.68
C LYS A 156 20.99 -14.25 -20.62
N ALA A 157 20.95 -15.59 -20.57
CA ALA A 157 19.70 -16.33 -20.42
C ALA A 157 19.02 -16.01 -19.09
N ILE A 158 19.74 -16.12 -17.97
CA ILE A 158 19.19 -15.85 -16.63
C ILE A 158 18.80 -14.37 -16.48
N GLN A 159 19.58 -13.44 -17.06
CA GLN A 159 19.21 -12.02 -17.10
C GLN A 159 17.87 -11.80 -17.80
N SER A 160 17.67 -12.40 -18.98
CA SER A 160 16.42 -12.28 -19.74
C SER A 160 15.23 -12.90 -18.99
N TYR A 161 15.43 -14.00 -18.28
CA TYR A 161 14.39 -14.55 -17.41
C TYR A 161 14.04 -13.62 -16.23
N PHE A 162 15.03 -12.98 -15.59
CA PHE A 162 14.77 -12.01 -14.54
C PHE A 162 14.04 -10.76 -15.06
N GLU A 163 14.37 -10.27 -16.25
CA GLU A 163 13.62 -9.18 -16.88
C GLU A 163 12.15 -9.53 -17.11
N CYS A 164 11.82 -10.81 -17.35
CA CYS A 164 10.43 -11.26 -17.43
C CYS A 164 9.68 -11.03 -16.10
N LEU A 165 10.34 -11.19 -14.94
CA LEU A 165 9.72 -11.00 -13.63
C LEU A 165 9.20 -9.58 -13.44
N THR A 166 9.94 -8.56 -13.90
CA THR A 166 9.47 -7.17 -13.89
C THR A 166 8.26 -6.96 -14.80
N ILE A 167 8.23 -7.60 -15.97
CA ILE A 167 7.07 -7.51 -16.88
C ILE A 167 5.85 -8.22 -16.27
N PHE A 168 6.03 -9.38 -15.61
CA PHE A 168 4.96 -10.05 -14.88
C PHE A 168 4.33 -9.13 -13.83
N ARG A 169 5.13 -8.42 -13.03
CA ARG A 169 4.60 -7.45 -12.04
C ARG A 169 3.72 -6.38 -12.68
N GLN A 170 4.08 -5.89 -13.86
CA GLN A 170 3.29 -4.88 -14.58
C GLN A 170 1.99 -5.44 -15.17
N VAL A 171 2.01 -6.70 -15.62
CA VAL A 171 0.81 -7.42 -16.11
C VAL A 171 -0.14 -7.69 -14.95
N GLU A 172 0.38 -8.18 -13.84
CA GLU A 172 -0.35 -8.46 -12.61
C GLU A 172 -0.99 -7.21 -11.99
N GLU A 173 -0.30 -6.07 -12.04
CA GLU A 173 -0.86 -4.76 -11.66
C GLU A 173 -2.07 -4.39 -12.52
N ALA A 174 -1.94 -4.57 -13.84
CA ALA A 174 -3.03 -4.31 -14.78
C ALA A 174 -4.23 -5.24 -14.56
N GLN A 175 -3.99 -6.53 -14.28
CA GLN A 175 -5.02 -7.50 -13.96
C GLN A 175 -5.76 -7.13 -12.67
N SER A 176 -5.04 -6.70 -11.63
CA SER A 176 -5.63 -6.28 -10.35
C SER A 176 -6.53 -5.06 -10.51
N ILE A 177 -6.13 -4.09 -11.34
CA ILE A 177 -6.96 -2.93 -11.67
C ILE A 177 -8.22 -3.35 -12.42
N LEU A 178 -8.11 -4.27 -13.39
CA LEU A 178 -9.29 -4.78 -14.10
C LEU A 178 -10.28 -5.46 -13.16
N VAL A 179 -9.78 -6.28 -12.23
CA VAL A 179 -10.61 -6.95 -11.21
C VAL A 179 -11.31 -5.92 -10.33
N ALA A 180 -10.61 -4.88 -9.88
CA ALA A 180 -11.21 -3.77 -9.12
C ALA A 180 -12.26 -2.96 -9.89
N LEU A 181 -12.17 -2.97 -11.22
CA LEU A 181 -13.17 -2.36 -12.10
C LEU A 181 -14.30 -3.34 -12.49
N GLY A 182 -14.35 -4.53 -11.87
CA GLY A 182 -15.38 -5.55 -12.11
C GLY A 182 -15.15 -6.38 -13.36
N LYS A 183 -13.91 -6.50 -13.83
CA LYS A 183 -13.51 -7.36 -14.96
C LYS A 183 -12.63 -8.50 -14.47
N SER A 184 -13.26 -9.66 -14.28
CA SER A 184 -12.64 -10.89 -13.78
C SER A 184 -12.53 -12.02 -14.82
N ASP A 185 -13.15 -11.86 -15.99
CA ASP A 185 -13.17 -12.92 -17.01
C ASP A 185 -11.76 -13.19 -17.58
N ASP A 186 -11.45 -14.46 -17.87
CA ASP A 186 -10.14 -14.85 -18.42
C ASP A 186 -9.84 -14.17 -19.76
N ILE A 187 -10.86 -13.86 -20.57
CA ILE A 187 -10.68 -13.14 -21.83
C ILE A 187 -10.02 -11.77 -21.58
N SER A 188 -10.45 -11.08 -20.53
CA SER A 188 -9.95 -9.78 -20.11
C SER A 188 -8.60 -9.89 -19.39
N LEU A 189 -8.41 -10.90 -18.55
CA LEU A 189 -7.21 -11.03 -17.72
C LEU A 189 -6.06 -11.79 -18.39
N LYS A 190 -6.35 -12.67 -19.35
CA LYS A 190 -5.39 -13.61 -19.95
C LYS A 190 -4.63 -14.39 -18.88
N LYS A 191 -5.35 -14.87 -17.87
CA LYS A 191 -4.77 -15.46 -16.65
C LYS A 191 -4.01 -16.73 -16.99
N ASP A 192 -4.62 -17.64 -17.74
CA ASP A 192 -4.02 -18.94 -18.05
C ASP A 192 -2.71 -18.81 -18.82
N LYS A 193 -2.69 -17.93 -19.84
CA LYS A 193 -1.48 -17.65 -20.61
C LYS A 193 -0.38 -17.03 -19.74
N THR A 194 -0.76 -16.16 -18.80
CA THR A 194 0.19 -15.54 -17.86
C THR A 194 0.77 -16.57 -16.91
N ILE A 195 -0.06 -17.45 -16.34
CA ILE A 195 0.37 -18.55 -15.45
C ILE A 195 1.29 -19.53 -16.20
N GLN A 196 0.94 -19.93 -17.42
CA GLN A 196 1.77 -20.80 -18.25
C GLN A 196 3.16 -20.19 -18.52
N LEU A 197 3.20 -18.90 -18.87
CA LEU A 197 4.46 -18.19 -19.08
C LEU A 197 5.27 -18.10 -17.81
N LYS A 198 4.62 -17.80 -16.68
CA LYS A 198 5.26 -17.69 -15.38
C LYS A 198 5.91 -19.00 -14.96
N SER A 199 5.19 -20.11 -15.09
CA SER A 199 5.70 -21.46 -14.84
C SER A 199 6.92 -21.77 -15.72
N ALA A 200 6.88 -21.44 -17.01
CA ALA A 200 8.00 -21.68 -17.92
C ALA A 200 9.25 -20.85 -17.55
N VAL A 201 9.06 -19.57 -17.20
CA VAL A 201 10.15 -18.68 -16.75
C VAL A 201 10.73 -19.18 -15.42
N ASP A 202 9.90 -19.54 -14.46
CA ASP A 202 10.35 -20.04 -13.15
C ASP A 202 11.14 -21.35 -13.31
N GLN A 203 10.72 -22.26 -14.20
CA GLN A 203 11.49 -23.46 -14.55
C GLN A 203 12.83 -23.11 -15.21
N GLY A 204 12.86 -22.12 -16.10
CA GLY A 204 14.09 -21.64 -16.73
C GLY A 204 15.09 -21.07 -15.71
N ILE A 205 14.61 -20.26 -14.78
CA ILE A 205 15.40 -19.72 -13.67
C ILE A 205 15.96 -20.86 -12.81
N ASN A 206 15.12 -21.82 -12.41
CA ASN A 206 15.55 -22.92 -11.56
C ASN A 206 16.59 -23.83 -12.23
N LYS A 207 16.48 -24.07 -13.55
CA LYS A 207 17.48 -24.84 -14.31
C LYS A 207 18.84 -24.14 -14.39
N LEU A 208 18.83 -22.81 -14.48
CA LEU A 208 20.06 -22.01 -14.57
C LEU A 208 20.66 -21.70 -13.20
N ASN A 209 19.85 -21.75 -12.14
CA ASN A 209 20.23 -21.39 -10.80
C ASN A 209 20.32 -22.64 -9.90
N ASN A 210 21.47 -23.30 -9.93
CA ASN A 210 21.76 -24.54 -9.18
C ASN A 210 22.07 -24.33 -7.68
N SER A 211 21.92 -23.12 -7.13
CA SER A 211 22.13 -22.89 -5.70
C SER A 211 20.96 -23.50 -4.91
N SER A 212 21.24 -24.48 -4.05
CA SER A 212 20.28 -24.92 -3.05
C SER A 212 20.03 -23.77 -2.07
N LYS A 213 18.81 -23.21 -2.10
CA LYS A 213 18.41 -22.10 -1.24
C LYS A 213 18.00 -22.66 0.12
N ASN A 214 19.01 -23.05 0.89
CA ASN A 214 18.81 -23.79 2.12
C ASN A 214 18.74 -22.87 3.34
N SER A 215 19.10 -21.59 3.20
CA SER A 215 19.06 -20.61 4.30
C SER A 215 18.45 -19.26 3.89
N ILE A 216 18.13 -18.45 4.89
CA ILE A 216 17.72 -17.05 4.69
C ILE A 216 18.83 -16.25 3.97
N SER A 217 20.11 -16.51 4.27
CA SER A 217 21.24 -15.81 3.65
C SER A 217 21.36 -16.14 2.15
N ASP A 218 21.11 -17.40 1.76
CA ASP A 218 21.11 -17.81 0.35
C ASP A 218 19.94 -17.18 -0.41
N ALA A 219 18.76 -17.15 0.21
CA ALA A 219 17.59 -16.48 -0.35
C ALA A 219 17.84 -14.97 -0.53
N ALA A 220 18.42 -14.31 0.47
CA ALA A 220 18.81 -12.90 0.41
C ALA A 220 19.85 -12.62 -0.68
N TYR A 221 20.86 -13.46 -0.81
CA TYR A 221 21.87 -13.35 -1.88
C TYR A 221 21.24 -13.49 -3.26
N PHE A 222 20.37 -14.49 -3.43
CA PHE A 222 19.64 -14.69 -4.69
C PHE A 222 18.77 -13.49 -5.04
N ILE A 223 18.06 -12.92 -4.05
CA ILE A 223 17.25 -11.71 -4.22
C ILE A 223 18.14 -10.54 -4.66
N ALA A 224 19.22 -10.26 -3.93
CA ALA A 224 20.12 -9.16 -4.23
C ALA A 224 20.73 -9.28 -5.64
N ASN A 225 21.25 -10.46 -5.98
CA ASN A 225 21.81 -10.71 -7.32
C ASN A 225 20.73 -10.61 -8.41
N GLY A 226 19.56 -11.20 -8.21
CA GLY A 226 18.45 -11.14 -9.16
C GLY A 226 17.94 -9.72 -9.41
N LEU A 227 17.93 -8.86 -8.39
CA LEU A 227 17.65 -7.44 -8.56
C LEU A 227 18.74 -6.76 -9.39
N LYS A 228 20.03 -6.95 -9.05
CA LYS A 228 21.17 -6.37 -9.79
C LYS A 228 21.11 -6.64 -11.29
N MET A 229 20.72 -7.85 -11.68
CA MET A 229 20.69 -8.24 -13.10
C MET A 229 19.63 -7.52 -13.93
N GLN A 230 18.64 -6.87 -13.30
CA GLN A 230 17.53 -6.21 -13.99
C GLN A 230 17.75 -4.71 -14.21
N PHE A 231 18.81 -4.13 -13.64
CA PHE A 231 19.16 -2.73 -13.84
C PHE A 231 20.65 -2.59 -14.16
N LYS A 232 21.01 -1.61 -15.00
CA LYS A 232 22.43 -1.40 -15.37
C LYS A 232 23.21 -0.69 -14.27
N LYS A 233 22.65 0.42 -13.78
CA LYS A 233 23.16 1.22 -12.67
C LYS A 233 21.98 1.97 -12.07
N LEU A 234 21.83 1.90 -10.76
CA LEU A 234 20.86 2.71 -10.03
C LEU A 234 21.63 3.78 -9.28
N GLU A 235 21.46 5.03 -9.73
CA GLU A 235 21.97 6.19 -9.02
C GLU A 235 20.85 6.75 -8.15
N GLY A 236 21.11 6.87 -6.86
CA GLY A 236 20.12 7.37 -5.90
C GLY A 236 20.10 6.56 -4.62
N LYS A 237 19.34 7.04 -3.63
CA LYS A 237 19.22 6.36 -2.35
C LYS A 237 18.07 5.37 -2.39
N VAL A 238 18.32 4.18 -1.86
CA VAL A 238 17.35 3.09 -1.83
C VAL A 238 16.92 2.85 -0.39
N LYS A 239 15.61 2.84 -0.15
CA LYS A 239 15.05 2.41 1.13
C LYS A 239 14.64 0.95 1.07
N LEU A 240 15.08 0.16 2.04
CA LEU A 240 14.58 -1.20 2.23
C LEU A 240 13.45 -1.19 3.27
N SER A 241 12.24 -1.60 2.86
CA SER A 241 11.11 -1.78 3.77
C SER A 241 11.09 -3.20 4.32
N SER A 242 10.56 -3.38 5.53
CA SER A 242 10.36 -4.73 6.07
C SER A 242 9.36 -5.53 5.25
N PHE A 243 9.37 -6.85 5.46
CA PHE A 243 8.59 -7.79 4.66
C PHE A 243 7.28 -8.12 5.37
N GLY A 244 6.17 -8.06 4.64
CA GLY A 244 4.85 -8.42 5.18
C GLY A 244 4.52 -9.89 4.95
N TYR A 245 3.77 -10.49 5.87
CA TYR A 245 3.13 -11.78 5.67
C TYR A 245 1.89 -11.62 4.79
N GLN A 246 1.92 -12.25 3.61
CA GLN A 246 0.83 -12.20 2.64
C GLN A 246 0.36 -10.75 2.37
N ASP A 247 -0.96 -10.50 2.42
CA ASP A 247 -1.60 -9.20 2.25
C ASP A 247 -1.88 -8.44 3.55
N THR A 248 -1.34 -8.91 4.66
CA THR A 248 -1.73 -8.42 5.99
C THR A 248 -0.94 -7.20 6.46
N LYS A 249 0.19 -6.91 5.82
CA LYS A 249 1.23 -5.96 6.27
C LYS A 249 1.87 -6.28 7.63
N MET A 250 1.55 -7.44 8.21
CA MET A 250 2.10 -7.88 9.49
C MET A 250 3.48 -8.50 9.27
N GLY A 251 4.45 -8.17 10.11
CA GLY A 251 5.77 -8.78 10.15
C GLY A 251 5.79 -10.06 10.98
N SER A 252 6.96 -10.67 11.06
CA SER A 252 7.24 -11.86 11.88
C SER A 252 8.75 -11.95 12.18
N PRO A 253 9.18 -12.87 13.07
CA PRO A 253 10.60 -13.16 13.24
C PRO A 253 11.32 -13.52 11.93
N PHE A 254 10.67 -14.27 11.05
CA PHE A 254 11.18 -14.54 9.71
C PHE A 254 11.40 -13.26 8.89
N SER A 255 10.41 -12.36 8.87
CA SER A 255 10.51 -11.07 8.16
C SER A 255 11.68 -10.24 8.67
N LYS A 256 11.86 -10.12 9.99
CA LYS A 256 12.98 -9.39 10.59
C LYS A 256 14.33 -9.96 10.13
N ARG A 257 14.50 -11.29 10.22
CA ARG A 257 15.74 -11.98 9.82
C ARG A 257 16.02 -11.86 8.31
N LEU A 258 14.99 -12.01 7.48
CA LEU A 258 15.10 -11.82 6.03
C LEU A 258 15.50 -10.39 5.68
N ASN A 259 14.91 -9.40 6.35
CA ASN A 259 15.21 -7.99 6.11
C ASN A 259 16.69 -7.68 6.42
N MET A 260 17.19 -8.12 7.58
CA MET A 260 18.59 -7.96 7.98
C MET A 260 19.56 -8.64 7.02
N ALA A 261 19.29 -9.90 6.64
CA ALA A 261 20.13 -10.64 5.71
C ALA A 261 20.13 -9.99 4.31
N LEU A 262 18.97 -9.53 3.85
CA LEU A 262 18.85 -8.89 2.55
C LEU A 262 19.56 -7.54 2.52
N GLU A 263 19.44 -6.73 3.56
CA GLU A 263 20.15 -5.45 3.66
C GLU A 263 21.66 -5.64 3.48
N GLN A 264 22.25 -6.58 4.21
CA GLN A 264 23.68 -6.93 4.10
C GLN A 264 24.05 -7.41 2.69
N LYS A 265 23.20 -8.22 2.06
CA LYS A 265 23.44 -8.73 0.69
C LYS A 265 23.25 -7.67 -0.38
N LEU A 266 22.34 -6.72 -0.20
CA LEU A 266 22.18 -5.60 -1.14
C LEU A 266 23.44 -4.73 -1.14
N VAL A 267 23.96 -4.37 0.04
CA VAL A 267 25.20 -3.57 0.14
C VAL A 267 26.39 -4.31 -0.46
N SER A 268 26.54 -5.61 -0.18
CA SER A 268 27.70 -6.39 -0.66
C SER A 268 27.63 -6.82 -2.13
N VAL A 269 26.44 -6.94 -2.72
CA VAL A 269 26.27 -7.49 -4.09
C VAL A 269 25.94 -6.41 -5.12
N THR A 270 25.14 -5.40 -4.77
CA THR A 270 24.40 -4.58 -5.76
C THR A 270 24.89 -3.15 -5.92
N ASP A 271 25.92 -2.74 -5.16
CA ASP A 271 26.43 -1.36 -5.10
C ASP A 271 25.36 -0.31 -4.74
N LEU A 272 24.21 -0.77 -4.21
CA LEU A 272 23.09 0.09 -3.85
C LEU A 272 23.39 0.83 -2.54
N ASN A 273 23.11 2.13 -2.55
CA ASN A 273 23.17 2.97 -1.35
C ASN A 273 21.90 2.79 -0.52
N ILE A 274 21.91 1.78 0.37
CA ILE A 274 20.80 1.54 1.29
C ILE A 274 20.79 2.64 2.36
N HIS A 275 19.69 3.39 2.43
CA HIS A 275 19.46 4.41 3.45
C HIS A 275 18.32 3.99 4.37
N ASN A 276 18.64 3.84 5.66
CA ASN A 276 17.68 3.54 6.73
C ASN A 276 17.12 4.78 7.41
N GLN A 277 17.24 5.97 6.79
CA GLN A 277 16.74 7.19 7.42
C GLN A 277 15.21 7.15 7.63
N ASP A 278 14.81 7.72 8.76
CA ASP A 278 13.43 8.02 9.09
C ASP A 278 12.78 8.86 7.97
N TYR A 279 11.48 8.68 7.76
CA TYR A 279 10.72 9.57 6.89
C TYR A 279 10.81 11.01 7.44
N ALA A 280 11.55 11.87 6.73
CA ALA A 280 11.80 13.24 7.14
C ALA A 280 10.51 14.08 7.21
N THR A 281 10.52 15.00 8.17
CA THR A 281 9.47 15.92 8.60
C THR A 281 9.25 17.10 7.65
N GLU A 282 8.03 17.66 7.73
CA GLU A 282 7.51 18.87 7.07
C GLU A 282 7.32 18.88 5.55
N ASN A 283 8.18 18.25 4.75
CA ASN A 283 8.08 18.28 3.29
C ASN A 283 8.18 16.88 2.67
N LYS A 284 7.07 16.36 2.10
CA LYS A 284 7.08 15.19 1.19
C LYS A 284 8.03 15.37 -0.02
N SER A 285 8.59 16.57 -0.21
CA SER A 285 9.49 16.93 -1.30
C SER A 285 10.98 16.59 -1.08
N GLN A 286 11.41 16.08 0.08
CA GLN A 286 12.83 15.73 0.22
C GLN A 286 13.13 14.62 1.24
N SER A 287 12.36 13.53 1.21
CA SER A 287 13.03 12.24 1.40
C SER A 287 13.95 12.08 0.19
N SER A 288 15.27 12.14 0.41
CA SER A 288 16.29 11.87 -0.63
C SER A 288 16.24 10.44 -1.20
N ILE A 289 15.16 9.70 -0.96
CA ILE A 289 14.89 8.34 -1.41
C ILE A 289 14.39 8.43 -2.85
N ASP A 290 15.18 7.84 -3.75
CA ASP A 290 14.83 7.73 -5.17
C ASP A 290 14.11 6.41 -5.45
N TYR A 291 14.42 5.38 -4.68
CA TYR A 291 13.86 4.03 -4.85
C TYR A 291 13.48 3.37 -3.53
N ILE A 292 12.51 2.48 -3.60
CA ILE A 292 12.06 1.68 -2.46
C ILE A 292 12.01 0.20 -2.83
N ILE A 293 12.61 -0.64 -1.97
CA ILE A 293 12.47 -2.09 -2.01
C ILE A 293 11.38 -2.46 -1.01
N THR A 294 10.40 -3.20 -1.50
CA THR A 294 9.29 -3.76 -0.70
C THR A 294 9.22 -5.25 -0.95
N GLY A 295 8.67 -5.99 0.01
CA GLY A 295 8.46 -7.41 -0.17
C GLY A 295 7.37 -7.99 0.69
N THR A 296 6.88 -9.14 0.24
CA THR A 296 5.92 -9.98 0.96
C THR A 296 6.38 -11.42 0.90
N TYR A 297 6.04 -12.21 1.91
CA TYR A 297 6.23 -13.65 1.85
C TYR A 297 4.91 -14.37 2.09
N TRP A 298 4.72 -15.45 1.35
CA TRP A 298 3.50 -16.23 1.27
C TRP A 298 3.77 -17.64 1.74
N ASP A 299 2.83 -18.15 2.53
CA ASP A 299 2.78 -19.55 2.87
C ASP A 299 2.30 -20.34 1.63
N ASP A 300 3.18 -21.15 1.04
CA ASP A 300 2.94 -21.96 -0.16
C ASP A 300 3.37 -23.41 0.12
N ASN A 301 2.47 -24.17 0.76
CA ASN A 301 2.65 -25.59 1.07
C ASN A 301 3.95 -25.87 1.85
N ASP A 302 4.97 -26.45 1.20
CA ASP A 302 6.26 -26.78 1.83
C ASP A 302 7.24 -25.60 1.87
N TYR A 303 6.88 -24.47 1.26
CA TYR A 303 7.76 -23.33 1.06
C TYR A 303 7.15 -22.02 1.55
N LEU A 304 8.03 -21.08 1.88
CA LEU A 304 7.72 -19.67 1.94
C LEU A 304 8.11 -19.04 0.60
N LYS A 305 7.11 -18.60 -0.17
CA LYS A 305 7.31 -17.86 -1.42
C LYS A 305 7.55 -16.39 -1.10
N ILE A 306 8.75 -15.90 -1.37
CA ILE A 306 9.18 -14.52 -1.10
C ILE A 306 9.10 -13.75 -2.42
N ILE A 307 8.42 -12.61 -2.40
CA ILE A 307 8.27 -11.70 -3.54
C ILE A 307 8.89 -10.37 -3.16
N VAL A 308 9.80 -9.87 -3.98
CA VAL A 308 10.49 -8.59 -3.77
C VAL A 308 10.33 -7.71 -5.00
N VAL A 309 10.07 -6.42 -4.77
CA VAL A 309 9.91 -5.42 -5.82
C VAL A 309 10.69 -4.17 -5.45
N LEU A 310 11.54 -3.73 -6.38
CA LEU A 310 12.18 -2.42 -6.38
C LEU A 310 11.33 -1.48 -7.23
N ARG A 311 10.94 -0.34 -6.65
CA ARG A 311 10.15 0.70 -7.32
C ARG A 311 10.88 2.03 -7.31
N ASP A 312 10.69 2.79 -8.38
CA ASP A 312 10.97 4.21 -8.39
C ASP A 312 9.98 4.91 -7.44
N PHE A 313 10.49 5.68 -6.48
CA PHE A 313 9.69 6.24 -5.40
C PHE A 313 8.70 7.30 -5.91
N LYS A 314 9.10 8.10 -6.90
CA LYS A 314 8.29 9.20 -7.45
C LYS A 314 7.15 8.70 -8.34
N THR A 315 7.43 7.72 -9.19
CA THR A 315 6.50 7.22 -10.19
C THR A 315 5.75 5.97 -9.73
N GLY A 316 6.26 5.26 -8.72
CA GLY A 316 5.71 3.98 -8.26
C GLY A 316 5.99 2.79 -9.16
N LYS A 317 6.62 3.03 -10.32
CA LYS A 317 6.84 2.00 -11.35
C LYS A 317 7.83 0.95 -10.84
N ALA A 318 7.50 -0.32 -11.06
CA ALA A 318 8.43 -1.43 -10.80
C ALA A 318 9.63 -1.35 -11.77
N VAL A 319 10.82 -1.27 -11.19
CA VAL A 319 12.11 -1.23 -11.89
C VAL A 319 12.75 -2.61 -11.96
N ALA A 320 12.65 -3.37 -10.86
CA ALA A 320 13.12 -4.74 -10.78
C ALA A 320 12.19 -5.56 -9.86
N SER A 321 12.10 -6.86 -10.10
CA SER A 321 11.36 -7.77 -9.22
C SER A 321 11.97 -9.16 -9.21
N ILE A 322 11.92 -9.81 -8.06
CA ILE A 322 12.43 -11.17 -7.90
C ILE A 322 11.49 -11.98 -7.02
N GLU A 323 11.34 -13.25 -7.38
CA GLU A 323 10.59 -14.23 -6.60
C GLU A 323 11.52 -15.38 -6.25
N THR A 324 11.41 -15.88 -5.02
CA THR A 324 12.18 -17.03 -4.58
C THR A 324 11.38 -17.85 -3.57
N LYS A 325 11.79 -19.10 -3.36
CA LYS A 325 11.20 -19.98 -2.36
C LYS A 325 12.26 -20.32 -1.30
N LEU A 326 11.82 -20.46 -0.06
CA LEU A 326 12.61 -20.99 1.06
C LEU A 326 11.82 -22.13 1.69
N ALA A 327 12.43 -23.29 1.95
CA ALA A 327 11.74 -24.40 2.57
C ALA A 327 11.29 -24.06 4.00
N LYS A 328 10.03 -24.35 4.36
CA LYS A 328 9.52 -24.13 5.73
C LYS A 328 10.28 -24.93 6.76
N LEU A 329 10.73 -26.13 6.38
CA LEU A 329 11.54 -27.01 7.22
C LEU A 329 12.82 -26.32 7.74
N PHE A 330 13.39 -25.36 6.99
CA PHE A 330 14.50 -24.54 7.49
C PHE A 330 14.07 -23.69 8.68
N CYS A 331 12.92 -23.01 8.58
CA CYS A 331 12.40 -22.16 9.64
C CYS A 331 12.07 -23.00 10.89
N GLU A 332 11.44 -24.16 10.70
CA GLU A 332 11.10 -25.09 11.78
C GLU A 332 12.35 -25.59 12.52
N LYS A 333 13.35 -26.09 11.78
CA LYS A 333 14.63 -26.56 12.35
C LYS A 333 15.37 -25.47 13.13
N ASN A 334 15.27 -24.22 12.70
CA ASN A 334 15.94 -23.08 13.32
C ASN A 334 15.05 -22.31 14.31
N LYS A 335 13.86 -22.84 14.65
CA LYS A 335 12.89 -22.22 15.56
C LYS A 335 12.54 -20.77 15.17
N ILE A 336 12.41 -20.51 13.87
CA ILE A 336 12.04 -19.20 13.32
C ILE A 336 10.55 -19.23 13.02
N SER A 337 9.75 -18.49 13.78
CA SER A 337 8.34 -18.31 13.42
C SER A 337 8.23 -17.46 12.15
N PHE A 338 7.48 -17.96 11.17
CA PHE A 338 7.11 -17.22 9.96
C PHE A 338 5.69 -16.67 10.02
N LEU A 339 4.86 -17.15 10.95
CA LEU A 339 3.56 -16.55 11.21
C LEU A 339 3.74 -15.31 12.09
N PRO A 340 3.05 -14.20 11.78
CA PRO A 340 2.95 -13.08 12.71
C PRO A 340 2.46 -13.55 14.08
N GLU A 341 2.94 -12.90 15.13
CA GLU A 341 2.36 -13.05 16.46
C GLU A 341 0.87 -12.65 16.41
N ASN A 342 0.05 -13.21 17.32
CA ASN A 342 -1.40 -12.99 17.43
C ASN A 342 -2.21 -12.96 16.10
N PHE A 343 -1.71 -13.62 15.04
CA PHE A 343 -2.21 -13.49 13.66
C PHE A 343 -3.72 -13.69 13.52
N ILE A 344 -4.28 -14.73 14.16
CA ILE A 344 -5.72 -15.06 14.05
C ILE A 344 -6.58 -13.88 14.54
N VAL A 345 -6.23 -13.30 15.69
CA VAL A 345 -6.97 -12.19 16.29
C VAL A 345 -6.80 -10.93 15.45
N ALA A 346 -5.57 -10.60 15.06
CA ALA A 346 -5.27 -9.41 14.26
C ALA A 346 -5.94 -9.45 12.88
N ASN A 347 -5.93 -10.62 12.20
CA ASN A 347 -6.56 -10.79 10.90
C ASN A 347 -8.09 -10.75 10.98
N THR A 348 -8.70 -11.29 12.05
CA THR A 348 -10.15 -11.18 12.29
C THR A 348 -10.57 -9.72 12.48
N LYS A 349 -9.83 -8.95 13.27
CA LYS A 349 -10.05 -7.50 13.42
C LYS A 349 -9.92 -6.78 12.08
N ARG A 350 -8.88 -7.08 11.30
CA ARG A 350 -8.65 -6.48 9.96
C ARG A 350 -9.85 -6.67 9.04
N LYS A 351 -10.45 -7.87 9.04
CA LYS A 351 -11.67 -8.16 8.25
C LYS A 351 -12.84 -7.26 8.66
N ASN A 352 -13.16 -7.20 9.96
CA ASN A 352 -14.25 -6.36 10.49
C ASN A 352 -14.07 -4.87 10.15
N PHE A 353 -12.84 -4.40 10.10
CA PHE A 353 -12.53 -3.02 9.74
C PHE A 353 -12.68 -2.74 8.23
N THR A 354 -12.46 -3.74 7.36
CA THR A 354 -12.47 -3.59 5.90
C THR A 354 -13.90 -3.56 5.34
N GLU A 355 -14.85 -4.29 5.93
CA GLU A 355 -16.23 -4.40 5.44
C GLU A 355 -17.03 -3.07 5.51
N ASN A 356 -16.55 -2.06 6.25
CA ASN A 356 -17.27 -0.80 6.49
C ASN A 356 -16.36 0.44 6.46
N GLU A 357 -15.34 0.46 5.60
CA GLU A 357 -14.42 1.59 5.46
C GLU A 357 -15.12 2.81 4.83
N ILE A 358 -15.12 3.95 5.54
CA ILE A 358 -15.74 5.19 5.05
C ILE A 358 -14.74 5.92 4.14
N ILE A 359 -14.90 5.74 2.82
CA ILE A 359 -14.30 6.60 1.80
C ILE A 359 -15.33 7.69 1.46
N GLY A 360 -15.59 8.60 2.40
CA GLY A 360 -16.79 9.43 2.34
C GLY A 360 -16.54 10.91 2.59
N GLY A 361 -16.26 11.66 1.53
CA GLY A 361 -16.39 13.12 1.56
C GLY A 361 -15.17 13.90 1.05
N ASN A 362 -15.23 15.21 1.22
CA ASN A 362 -14.19 16.15 0.81
C ASN A 362 -13.10 16.34 1.89
N LEU A 363 -13.16 15.58 2.99
CA LEU A 363 -12.14 15.52 4.03
C LEU A 363 -11.15 14.39 3.71
N LYS A 364 -9.85 14.68 3.80
CA LYS A 364 -8.76 13.73 3.55
C LYS A 364 -7.85 13.70 4.77
N LEU A 365 -7.38 12.50 5.08
CA LEU A 365 -6.50 12.21 6.21
C LEU A 365 -5.37 11.29 5.72
N ASP A 366 -4.15 11.81 5.68
CA ASP A 366 -2.94 11.01 5.53
C ASP A 366 -2.33 10.80 6.92
N ILE A 367 -1.85 9.59 7.20
CA ILE A 367 -1.07 9.27 8.41
C ILE A 367 0.13 8.39 8.08
N TRP A 368 1.25 8.64 8.73
CA TRP A 368 2.47 7.83 8.66
C TRP A 368 3.28 7.92 9.95
N THR A 369 4.22 7.00 10.11
CA THR A 369 5.18 7.01 11.22
C THR A 369 6.55 7.50 10.76
N ASN A 370 7.49 7.66 11.69
CA ASN A 370 8.92 7.82 11.37
C ASN A 370 9.47 6.67 10.51
N LYS A 371 8.87 5.48 10.56
CA LYS A 371 9.21 4.33 9.69
C LYS A 371 8.36 4.22 8.42
N GLY A 372 7.34 5.08 8.23
CA GLY A 372 6.53 5.18 7.01
C GLY A 372 5.10 4.70 7.16
N THR A 373 4.58 4.04 6.13
CA THR A 373 3.20 3.54 6.07
C THR A 373 3.07 2.04 5.88
N ASP A 374 4.13 1.36 5.44
CA ASP A 374 4.05 -0.01 4.93
C ASP A 374 5.00 -0.94 5.69
N ASN A 375 4.47 -2.13 6.02
CA ASN A 375 5.16 -3.20 6.74
C ASN A 375 5.94 -2.67 7.96
N LEU A 376 5.24 -1.92 8.82
CA LEU A 376 5.88 -1.22 9.94
C LEU A 376 6.36 -2.23 10.98
N LEU A 377 7.66 -2.22 11.25
CA LEU A 377 8.30 -3.07 12.24
C LEU A 377 9.00 -2.19 13.28
N PHE A 378 8.55 -2.28 14.54
CA PHE A 378 9.15 -1.64 15.70
C PHE A 378 9.67 -2.71 16.66
N THR A 379 10.87 -2.52 17.15
CA THR A 379 11.47 -3.34 18.20
C THR A 379 11.37 -2.64 19.53
N GLU A 380 11.44 -3.41 20.62
CA GLU A 380 11.52 -2.89 21.98
C GLU A 380 12.48 -1.71 22.10
N ASN A 381 12.01 -0.65 22.78
CA ASN A 381 12.65 0.66 22.94
C ASN A 381 12.71 1.53 21.68
N ASP A 382 12.22 1.09 20.52
CA ASP A 382 12.06 1.98 19.37
C ASP A 382 11.06 3.10 19.69
N THR A 383 11.37 4.30 19.25
CA THR A 383 10.45 5.44 19.34
C THR A 383 9.53 5.49 18.12
N LEU A 384 8.23 5.50 18.38
CA LEU A 384 7.17 5.77 17.42
C LEU A 384 6.82 7.26 17.44
N LYS A 385 7.04 7.92 16.30
CA LYS A 385 6.54 9.28 16.04
C LYS A 385 5.43 9.21 15.00
N LEU A 386 4.36 9.97 15.22
CA LEU A 386 3.18 9.97 14.37
C LEU A 386 3.03 11.32 13.67
N TYR A 387 2.83 11.25 12.35
CA TYR A 387 2.64 12.40 11.49
C TYR A 387 1.31 12.27 10.76
N LEU A 388 0.60 13.38 10.65
CA LEU A 388 -0.64 13.44 9.89
C LEU A 388 -0.69 14.66 8.99
N ARG A 389 -1.56 14.60 7.99
CA ARG A 389 -1.93 15.74 7.17
C ARG A 389 -3.41 15.67 6.82
N VAL A 390 -4.10 16.80 6.99
CA VAL A 390 -5.52 16.94 6.66
C VAL A 390 -5.76 18.11 5.74
N ASN A 391 -6.73 17.99 4.83
CA ASN A 391 -7.03 19.03 3.84
C ASN A 391 -8.08 20.06 4.30
N LYS A 392 -8.65 19.89 5.50
CA LYS A 392 -9.63 20.80 6.12
C LYS A 392 -9.45 20.79 7.63
N ALA A 393 -9.88 21.88 8.27
CA ALA A 393 -9.93 21.94 9.73
C ALA A 393 -10.90 20.88 10.25
N CYS A 394 -10.46 20.12 11.25
CA CYS A 394 -11.19 18.96 11.76
C CYS A 394 -10.69 18.55 13.15
N TYR A 395 -11.46 17.68 13.81
CA TYR A 395 -11.09 16.98 15.02
C TYR A 395 -10.52 15.62 14.68
N ILE A 396 -9.49 15.21 15.42
CA ILE A 396 -8.73 13.98 15.21
C ILE A 396 -8.79 13.10 16.45
N ARG A 397 -9.00 11.80 16.24
CA ARG A 397 -8.98 10.76 17.28
C ARG A 397 -8.11 9.58 16.86
N PHE A 398 -7.19 9.17 17.75
CA PHE A 398 -6.29 8.03 17.58
C PHE A 398 -6.69 6.92 18.55
N ILE A 399 -7.04 5.76 17.99
CA ILE A 399 -7.35 4.56 18.74
C ILE A 399 -6.30 3.50 18.39
N TYR A 400 -5.57 3.04 19.40
CA TYR A 400 -4.54 2.03 19.26
C TYR A 400 -5.03 0.68 19.78
N TYR A 401 -4.98 -0.33 18.92
CA TYR A 401 -5.35 -1.70 19.23
C TYR A 401 -4.08 -2.49 19.47
N LEU A 402 -3.80 -2.79 20.74
CA LEU A 402 -2.63 -3.52 21.19
C LEU A 402 -2.70 -5.01 20.82
N ALA A 403 -1.54 -5.68 20.86
CA ALA A 403 -1.40 -7.08 20.50
C ALA A 403 -2.25 -8.03 21.37
N ASP A 404 -2.40 -7.73 22.66
CA ASP A 404 -3.21 -8.47 23.63
C ASP A 404 -4.73 -8.30 23.42
N GLY A 405 -5.13 -7.39 22.55
CA GLY A 405 -6.52 -7.09 22.27
C GLY A 405 -7.04 -5.79 22.87
N ALA A 406 -6.31 -5.18 23.80
CA ALA A 406 -6.69 -3.95 24.47
C ALA A 406 -6.75 -2.76 23.49
N LYS A 407 -7.47 -1.72 23.92
CA LYS A 407 -7.74 -0.53 23.12
C LYS A 407 -7.32 0.68 23.91
N VAL A 408 -6.45 1.50 23.35
CA VAL A 408 -5.91 2.68 24.00
C VAL A 408 -6.27 3.91 23.18
N LEU A 409 -6.83 4.91 23.86
CA LEU A 409 -7.08 6.23 23.29
C LEU A 409 -5.79 7.05 23.43
N LEU A 410 -5.01 7.14 22.35
CA LEU A 410 -3.74 7.88 22.34
C LEU A 410 -3.96 9.38 22.20
N LEU A 411 -4.97 9.77 21.41
CA LEU A 411 -5.32 11.16 21.16
C LEU A 411 -6.83 11.25 20.97
N ASP A 412 -7.46 12.24 21.58
CA ASP A 412 -8.90 12.42 21.50
C ASP A 412 -9.28 13.88 21.24
N ASP A 413 -10.26 14.07 20.36
CA ASP A 413 -10.82 15.38 19.99
C ASP A 413 -9.76 16.47 19.72
N TYR A 414 -8.61 16.09 19.16
CA TYR A 414 -7.54 17.04 18.90
C TYR A 414 -7.87 17.90 17.67
N TYR A 415 -7.99 19.20 17.86
CA TYR A 415 -8.39 20.12 16.80
C TYR A 415 -7.21 20.54 15.92
N ILE A 416 -7.31 20.26 14.63
CA ILE A 416 -6.42 20.80 13.59
C ILE A 416 -7.07 22.06 13.02
N GLY A 417 -6.51 23.21 13.38
CA GLY A 417 -6.93 24.52 12.89
C GLY A 417 -6.59 24.76 11.42
N THR A 418 -7.14 25.83 10.86
CA THR A 418 -6.94 26.25 9.46
C THR A 418 -5.48 26.58 9.13
N ASP A 419 -4.69 26.99 10.14
CA ASP A 419 -3.26 27.29 10.06
C ASP A 419 -2.38 26.05 9.79
N LYS A 420 -2.88 24.86 10.15
CA LYS A 420 -2.22 23.55 10.00
C LYS A 420 -2.76 22.72 8.83
N VAL A 421 -3.81 23.18 8.15
CA VAL A 421 -4.38 22.50 6.99
C VAL A 421 -3.35 22.36 5.86
N ASN A 422 -3.30 21.17 5.25
CA ASN A 422 -2.36 20.74 4.21
C ASN A 422 -0.88 20.79 4.60
N LYS A 423 -0.58 21.00 5.88
CA LYS A 423 0.77 20.90 6.43
C LYS A 423 0.94 19.55 7.11
N VAL A 424 2.16 19.05 7.11
CA VAL A 424 2.53 17.92 7.96
C VAL A 424 2.45 18.39 9.39
N TYR A 425 1.72 17.65 10.23
CA TYR A 425 1.63 17.88 11.65
C TYR A 425 2.15 16.66 12.39
N GLN A 426 3.19 16.83 13.20
CA GLN A 426 3.64 15.81 14.14
C GLN A 426 2.77 15.88 15.39
N ILE A 427 2.25 14.73 15.83
CA ILE A 427 1.57 14.63 17.12
C ILE A 427 2.57 14.97 18.25
N PRO A 428 2.18 15.74 19.27
CA PRO A 428 3.13 16.18 20.32
C PRO A 428 3.80 15.03 21.08
N ASP A 429 3.07 13.93 21.28
CA ASP A 429 3.54 12.80 22.05
C ASP A 429 4.39 11.86 21.21
N GLU A 430 5.47 11.38 21.81
CA GLU A 430 6.29 10.29 21.30
C GLU A 430 6.00 9.02 22.11
N PHE A 431 5.91 7.88 21.44
CA PHE A 431 5.59 6.60 22.08
C PHE A 431 6.80 5.69 22.01
N VAL A 432 7.01 4.88 23.06
CA VAL A 432 8.08 3.87 23.08
C VAL A 432 7.45 2.50 22.89
N CYS A 433 8.01 1.70 21.98
CA CYS A 433 7.60 0.33 21.75
C CYS A 433 7.89 -0.51 23.00
N ALA A 434 6.84 -1.03 23.63
CA ALA A 434 6.88 -1.84 24.85
C ALA A 434 5.83 -2.95 24.77
N GLU A 435 5.85 -3.89 25.72
CA GLU A 435 4.87 -4.96 25.80
C GLU A 435 3.42 -4.45 25.91
N PRO A 436 2.43 -5.19 25.36
CA PRO A 436 2.56 -6.49 24.69
C PRO A 436 3.06 -6.40 23.25
N TYR A 437 3.87 -7.38 22.81
CA TYR A 437 4.38 -7.44 21.44
C TYR A 437 3.43 -8.20 20.50
N GLY A 438 3.39 -7.79 19.23
CA GLY A 438 2.72 -8.53 18.16
C GLY A 438 2.20 -7.63 17.03
N ALA A 439 1.17 -8.10 16.34
CA ALA A 439 0.46 -7.33 15.33
C ALA A 439 -0.58 -6.40 15.98
N GLU A 440 -0.37 -5.10 15.79
CA GLU A 440 -1.14 -4.00 16.36
C GLU A 440 -1.74 -3.12 15.25
N VAL A 441 -2.76 -2.35 15.58
CA VAL A 441 -3.43 -1.46 14.61
C VAL A 441 -3.62 -0.08 15.22
N LEU A 442 -3.11 0.95 14.55
CA LEU A 442 -3.47 2.34 14.82
C LEU A 442 -4.59 2.76 13.88
N GLN A 443 -5.76 3.07 14.44
CA GLN A 443 -6.88 3.63 13.71
C GLN A 443 -6.95 5.13 13.98
N VAL A 444 -7.02 5.93 12.91
CA VAL A 444 -7.14 7.37 13.01
C VAL A 444 -8.37 7.85 12.27
N ASN A 445 -9.15 8.65 12.97
CA ASN A 445 -10.41 9.18 12.50
C ASN A 445 -10.32 10.70 12.50
N ALA A 446 -10.89 11.30 11.47
CA ALA A 446 -11.03 12.74 11.34
C ALA A 446 -12.49 13.09 11.03
N GLN A 447 -13.01 14.15 11.64
CA GLN A 447 -14.31 14.70 11.27
C GLN A 447 -14.41 16.20 11.55
N THR A 448 -15.30 16.89 10.84
CA THR A 448 -15.46 18.35 10.94
C THR A 448 -16.13 18.80 12.26
N GLU A 449 -16.65 17.87 13.05
CA GLU A 449 -17.27 18.12 14.35
C GLU A 449 -16.59 17.29 15.44
N LYS A 450 -16.82 17.66 16.71
CA LYS A 450 -16.29 16.90 17.85
C LYS A 450 -16.84 15.48 17.88
N PHE A 451 -16.02 14.54 18.32
CA PHE A 451 -16.41 13.16 18.48
C PHE A 451 -17.32 12.98 19.69
N GLU A 452 -18.13 11.92 19.65
CA GLU A 452 -18.80 11.47 20.86
C GLU A 452 -17.77 10.85 21.82
N PRO A 453 -17.86 11.10 23.12
CA PRO A 453 -16.89 10.59 24.08
C PRO A 453 -16.95 9.05 24.16
N VAL A 454 -15.77 8.43 24.18
CA VAL A 454 -15.60 7.00 24.45
C VAL A 454 -15.40 6.78 25.94
N ASN A 455 -15.90 5.67 26.47
CA ASN A 455 -15.69 5.33 27.87
C ASN A 455 -14.25 4.84 28.05
N THR A 456 -13.53 5.44 29.00
CA THR A 456 -12.12 5.11 29.27
C THR A 456 -11.82 4.90 30.74
N LYS A 457 -10.83 4.07 31.04
CA LYS A 457 -10.21 3.90 32.35
C LYS A 457 -8.71 4.18 32.25
N MET A 458 -8.15 4.90 33.22
CA MET A 458 -6.70 5.11 33.30
C MET A 458 -6.00 3.84 33.78
N GLN A 459 -5.00 3.37 33.03
CA GLN A 459 -4.14 2.25 33.39
C GLN A 459 -2.76 2.44 32.75
N TYR A 460 -1.68 2.22 33.50
CA TYR A 460 -0.29 2.39 33.04
C TYR A 460 0.02 3.74 32.36
N GLY A 461 -0.64 4.82 32.80
CA GLY A 461 -0.47 6.15 32.21
C GLY A 461 -1.29 6.41 30.94
N TYR A 462 -2.06 5.43 30.47
CA TYR A 462 -2.87 5.55 29.25
C TYR A 462 -4.38 5.43 29.52
N LYS A 463 -5.19 5.97 28.60
CA LYS A 463 -6.65 5.84 28.61
C LYS A 463 -7.08 4.58 27.87
N PHE A 464 -7.38 3.52 28.59
CA PHE A 464 -7.91 2.28 28.02
C PHE A 464 -9.40 2.40 27.75
N ILE A 465 -9.83 2.12 26.52
CA ILE A 465 -11.23 2.17 26.12
C ILE A 465 -11.95 0.93 26.63
N THR A 466 -13.01 1.12 27.40
CA THR A 466 -13.84 0.03 27.96
C THR A 466 -15.04 -0.32 27.09
N ASP A 467 -15.36 0.51 26.10
CA ASP A 467 -16.40 0.23 25.11
C ASP A 467 -16.06 -1.00 24.24
N ASN A 468 -17.07 -1.78 23.84
CA ASN A 468 -16.90 -2.86 22.88
C ASN A 468 -16.56 -2.28 21.47
N ILE A 469 -16.10 -3.12 20.53
CA ILE A 469 -15.62 -2.62 19.22
C ILE A 469 -16.74 -1.99 18.39
N GLU A 470 -17.96 -2.51 18.49
CA GLU A 470 -19.13 -2.00 17.76
C GLU A 470 -19.53 -0.62 18.27
N ASP A 471 -19.48 -0.39 19.57
CA ASP A 471 -19.80 0.89 20.19
C ASP A 471 -18.74 1.94 19.88
N VAL A 472 -17.46 1.55 19.87
CA VAL A 472 -16.38 2.43 19.38
C VAL A 472 -16.62 2.79 17.91
N ILE A 473 -16.94 1.81 17.06
CA ILE A 473 -17.25 2.04 15.65
C ILE A 473 -18.48 2.95 15.53
N LYS A 474 -19.55 2.76 16.30
CA LYS A 474 -20.74 3.63 16.30
C LYS A 474 -20.43 5.05 16.75
N LYS A 475 -19.66 5.25 17.83
CA LYS A 475 -19.30 6.58 18.32
C LYS A 475 -18.32 7.32 17.41
N THR A 476 -17.60 6.57 16.57
CA THR A 476 -16.57 7.12 15.66
C THR A 476 -17.10 7.28 14.24
N ARG A 477 -17.93 6.35 13.77
CA ARG A 477 -18.50 6.29 12.41
C ARG A 477 -19.98 6.67 12.33
N GLY A 478 -20.71 6.62 13.44
CA GLY A 478 -22.17 6.68 13.51
C GLY A 478 -22.81 7.82 12.71
N PHE A 479 -23.85 7.48 11.97
CA PHE A 479 -24.62 8.42 11.17
C PHE A 479 -25.52 9.26 12.07
N LYS A 480 -25.38 10.59 11.99
CA LYS A 480 -26.45 11.51 12.37
C LYS A 480 -26.94 12.22 11.11
N LYS A 481 -28.26 12.20 10.91
CA LYS A 481 -28.91 12.99 9.87
C LYS A 481 -29.25 14.37 10.44
N THR A 482 -29.07 15.35 9.56
CA THR A 482 -29.90 16.55 9.30
C THR A 482 -29.19 17.88 9.55
N THR A 483 -28.98 18.62 8.45
CA THR A 483 -28.63 20.05 8.31
C THR A 483 -27.17 20.51 8.18
N GLY A 484 -26.18 19.62 8.27
CA GLY A 484 -24.81 19.90 7.82
C GLY A 484 -24.09 18.61 7.43
N GLU A 485 -23.43 18.56 6.27
CA GLU A 485 -22.62 17.39 5.91
C GLU A 485 -21.39 17.33 6.83
N ILE A 486 -21.48 16.58 7.93
CA ILE A 486 -20.31 16.20 8.73
C ILE A 486 -19.40 15.39 7.82
N MET A 487 -18.26 15.96 7.44
CA MET A 487 -17.28 15.23 6.63
C MET A 487 -16.46 14.35 7.55
N LYS A 488 -16.26 13.09 7.16
CA LYS A 488 -15.48 12.13 7.92
C LYS A 488 -14.38 11.53 7.04
N ALA A 489 -13.25 11.19 7.65
CA ALA A 489 -12.19 10.43 7.01
C ALA A 489 -11.60 9.44 8.02
N GLU A 490 -11.18 8.28 7.54
CA GLU A 490 -10.55 7.25 8.36
C GLU A 490 -9.30 6.74 7.66
N ASN A 491 -8.24 6.49 8.42
CA ASN A 491 -7.02 5.87 7.92
C ASN A 491 -6.43 4.96 9.00
N ARG A 492 -5.61 3.97 8.60
CA ARG A 492 -5.08 2.95 9.51
C ARG A 492 -3.65 2.57 9.20
N LEU A 493 -2.90 2.27 10.25
CA LEU A 493 -1.56 1.68 10.16
C LEU A 493 -1.56 0.33 10.86
N VAL A 494 -1.01 -0.69 10.19
CA VAL A 494 -0.70 -1.98 10.81
C VAL A 494 0.75 -1.91 11.27
N ILE A 495 0.96 -2.12 12.57
CA ILE A 495 2.27 -2.01 13.22
C ILE A 495 2.61 -3.37 13.80
N THR A 496 3.80 -3.88 13.51
CA THR A 496 4.33 -5.09 14.15
C THR A 496 5.33 -4.65 15.21
N THR A 497 5.05 -4.97 16.47
CA THR A 497 5.96 -4.77 17.59
C THR A 497 6.61 -6.10 17.96
N MET A 498 7.89 -6.07 18.33
CA MET A 498 8.66 -7.26 18.69
C MET A 498 9.60 -6.97 19.85
N SER A 499 9.82 -7.96 20.72
CA SER A 499 10.91 -7.90 21.68
C SER A 499 12.27 -7.84 20.99
N ASN A 500 13.27 -7.30 21.68
CA ASN A 500 14.66 -7.49 21.28
C ASN A 500 15.08 -8.93 21.56
N PHE A 501 14.85 -9.83 20.59
CA PHE A 501 15.54 -11.11 20.61
C PHE A 501 17.04 -10.90 20.43
N ASP A 502 17.85 -11.60 21.24
CA ASP A 502 19.31 -11.64 21.10
C ASP A 502 19.70 -11.79 19.63
N THR A 503 20.53 -10.87 19.16
CA THR A 503 21.21 -10.95 17.86
C THR A 503 22.04 -12.24 17.82
N TRP A 504 21.79 -13.09 16.82
CA TRP A 504 22.62 -14.25 16.51
C TRP A 504 23.56 -13.90 15.38
#